data_AF-A0A2S9BN62-F1
#
_entry.id   AF-A0A2S9BN62-F1
#
_cell.length_a   1.000
_cell.length_b   1.000
_cell.length_c   1.000
_cell.angle_alpha   90.00
_cell.angle_beta   90.00
_cell.angle_gamma   90.00
#
_symmetry.space_group_name_H-M   'P 1'
#
loop_
_entity.id
_entity.type
_entity.pdbx_description
1 polymer ?
#
loop_
_entity_poly.entity_id
_entity_poly.type
_entity_poly.pdbx_seq_one_letter_code
_entity_poly.pdbx_strand_id
1 'polypeptide(L)'
;MKARPAQADLTLRIRPTDLCRTPPKSPAADQFVAHLCSTGLGSVSYIVGRRDPEAPQWIVLDYATGGHERVWRRTRAHGDGVLSYTLVEDDSSSGYLTVA
;
A
#
# COMPACT_ATOMS: atom_id res chain seq x y z
N MET A 1 18.06 6.98 -1.00
CA MET A 1 17.29 5.83 -0.48
C MET A 1 18.24 4.66 -0.24
N LYS A 2 18.37 4.18 1.01
CA LYS A 2 19.13 2.94 1.28
C LYS A 2 18.20 1.75 1.07
N ALA A 3 18.35 1.06 -0.05
CA ALA A 3 17.73 -0.24 -0.26
C ALA A 3 18.27 -1.20 0.81
N ARG A 4 17.44 -1.57 1.79
CA ARG A 4 17.75 -2.67 2.71
C ARG A 4 17.30 -3.97 2.03
N PRO A 5 18.22 -4.88 1.64
CA PRO A 5 17.90 -6.07 0.86
C PRO A 5 16.90 -7.01 1.57
N ALA A 6 16.89 -7.06 2.91
CA ALA A 6 15.91 -7.84 3.68
C ALA A 6 14.46 -7.29 3.63
N GLN A 7 14.26 -6.08 3.10
CA GLN A 7 12.94 -5.46 2.99
C GLN A 7 12.25 -5.81 1.66
N ALA A 8 13.00 -6.25 0.64
CA ALA A 8 12.48 -6.55 -0.68
C ALA A 8 11.48 -7.73 -0.67
N ASP A 9 11.79 -8.80 0.05
CA ASP A 9 10.91 -9.98 0.16
C ASP A 9 9.61 -9.71 0.93
N LEU A 10 9.57 -8.63 1.73
CA LEU A 10 8.39 -8.23 2.50
C LEU A 10 7.67 -7.02 1.90
N THR A 11 8.07 -6.58 0.70
CA THR A 11 7.53 -5.39 0.04
C THR A 11 6.82 -5.76 -1.25
N LEU A 12 5.54 -5.41 -1.34
CA LEU A 12 4.78 -5.46 -2.58
C LEU A 12 4.84 -4.10 -3.27
N ARG A 13 5.33 -4.08 -4.50
CA ARG A 13 5.29 -2.89 -5.37
C ARG A 13 4.04 -2.93 -6.24
N ILE A 14 3.32 -1.82 -6.27
CA ILE A 14 2.09 -1.64 -7.03
C ILE A 14 2.18 -0.38 -7.90
N ARG A 15 1.32 -0.31 -8.90
CA ARG A 15 1.12 0.85 -9.77
C ARG A 15 -0.27 1.45 -9.52
N PRO A 16 -0.51 2.71 -9.93
CA PRO A 16 -1.82 3.34 -9.78
C PRO A 16 -2.97 2.55 -10.44
N THR A 17 -2.67 1.76 -11.47
CA THR A 17 -3.63 0.88 -12.16
C THR A 17 -4.09 -0.31 -11.32
N ASP A 18 -3.35 -0.67 -10.27
CA ASP A 18 -3.71 -1.77 -9.36
C ASP A 18 -4.69 -1.32 -8.27
N LEU A 19 -4.91 0.00 -8.14
CA LEU A 19 -5.77 0.57 -7.11
C LEU A 19 -7.25 0.40 -7.46
N CYS A 20 -8.00 -0.14 -6.51
CA CYS A 20 -9.43 -0.32 -6.55
C CYS A 20 -10.12 0.65 -5.58
N ARG A 21 -11.24 1.25 -5.97
CA ARG A 21 -12.06 2.12 -5.08
C ARG A 21 -12.94 1.33 -4.11
N THR A 22 -13.26 0.10 -4.46
CA THR A 22 -14.13 -0.79 -3.67
C THR A 22 -13.38 -2.08 -3.34
N PRO A 23 -13.57 -2.64 -2.14
CA PRO A 23 -12.94 -3.90 -1.78
C PRO A 23 -13.50 -5.04 -2.64
N PRO A 24 -12.65 -5.82 -3.30
CA PRO A 24 -13.09 -7.03 -4.00
C PRO A 24 -13.65 -8.04 -3.00
N LYS A 25 -14.85 -8.56 -3.26
CA LYS A 25 -15.61 -9.37 -2.29
C LYS A 25 -15.16 -10.83 -2.19
N SER A 26 -14.34 -11.31 -3.12
CA SER A 26 -13.95 -12.72 -3.20
C SER A 26 -12.55 -12.88 -3.77
N PRO A 27 -11.49 -12.58 -2.98
CA PRO A 27 -10.13 -12.93 -3.35
C PRO A 27 -9.99 -14.46 -3.45
N ALA A 28 -9.11 -14.94 -4.34
CA ALA A 28 -8.73 -16.34 -4.37
C ALA A 28 -8.07 -16.78 -3.04
N ALA A 29 -7.94 -18.09 -2.82
CA ALA A 29 -7.38 -18.62 -1.57
C ALA A 29 -5.94 -18.15 -1.29
N ASP A 30 -5.16 -17.90 -2.35
CA ASP A 30 -3.79 -17.36 -2.28
C ASP A 30 -3.73 -15.83 -2.35
N GLN A 31 -4.87 -15.14 -2.22
CA GLN A 31 -4.96 -13.69 -2.35
C GLN A 31 -5.38 -13.00 -1.05
N PHE A 32 -5.07 -11.72 -0.97
CA PHE A 32 -5.52 -10.82 0.09
C PHE A 32 -6.02 -9.51 -0.47
N VAL A 33 -6.98 -8.93 0.23
CA VAL A 33 -7.35 -7.53 0.02
C VAL A 33 -6.58 -6.68 1.01
N ALA A 34 -5.85 -5.70 0.51
CA ALA A 34 -5.23 -4.67 1.33
C ALA A 34 -6.11 -3.42 1.32
N HIS A 35 -6.34 -2.84 2.49
CA HIS A 35 -6.93 -1.52 2.64
C HIS A 35 -5.81 -0.51 2.89
N LEU A 36 -5.61 0.41 1.94
CA LEU A 36 -4.58 1.45 1.99
C LEU A 36 -5.18 2.74 2.56
N CYS A 37 -4.89 3.02 3.83
CA CYS A 37 -5.33 4.24 4.50
C CYS A 37 -4.42 5.41 4.07
N SER A 38 -4.98 6.45 3.44
CA SER A 38 -4.27 7.70 3.16
C SER A 38 -4.47 8.71 4.29
N THR A 39 -3.40 9.34 4.78
CA THR A 39 -3.48 10.46 5.73
C THR A 39 -3.66 11.77 4.97
N GLY A 40 -4.83 11.95 4.36
CA GLY A 40 -5.14 13.16 3.59
C GLY A 40 -6.16 12.89 2.49
N LEU A 41 -7.23 13.69 2.48
CA LEU A 41 -8.31 13.74 1.48
C LEU A 41 -9.15 12.47 1.28
N GLY A 42 -9.32 11.64 2.31
CA GLY A 42 -10.41 10.64 2.39
C GLY A 42 -10.43 9.56 1.31
N SER A 43 -9.39 9.48 0.48
CA SER A 43 -9.31 8.51 -0.61
C SER A 43 -8.81 7.19 -0.06
N VAL A 44 -9.77 6.31 0.19
CA VAL A 44 -9.52 4.90 0.48
C VAL A 44 -9.22 4.18 -0.84
N SER A 45 -8.13 3.42 -0.87
CA SER A 45 -7.82 2.53 -1.99
C SER A 45 -7.63 1.11 -1.48
N TYR A 46 -8.02 0.16 -2.31
CA TYR A 46 -7.83 -1.26 -2.09
C TYR A 46 -6.89 -1.82 -3.15
N ILE A 47 -6.18 -2.88 -2.80
CA ILE A 47 -5.49 -3.72 -3.78
C ILE A 47 -5.80 -5.19 -3.52
N VAL A 48 -5.59 -6.02 -4.54
CA VAL A 48 -5.52 -7.47 -4.38
C VAL A 48 -4.07 -7.88 -4.59
N GLY A 49 -3.45 -8.44 -3.56
CA GLY A 49 -2.12 -9.02 -3.64
C GLY A 49 -2.15 -10.53 -3.43
N ARG A 50 -1.03 -11.20 -3.70
CA ARG A 50 -0.84 -12.62 -3.38
C ARG A 50 -0.25 -12.79 -1.98
N ARG A 51 -0.74 -13.77 -1.23
CA ARG A 51 -0.18 -14.23 0.05
C ARG A 51 0.70 -15.44 -0.27
N ASP A 52 2.02 -15.24 -0.37
CA ASP A 52 2.95 -16.36 -0.55
C ASP A 52 4.29 -16.05 0.12
N PRO A 53 4.67 -16.71 1.23
CA PRO A 53 3.84 -17.55 2.11
C PRO A 53 2.91 -16.72 3.03
N GLU A 54 3.20 -15.43 3.19
CA GLU A 54 2.42 -14.48 3.98
C GLU A 54 2.12 -13.22 3.16
N ALA A 55 1.18 -12.40 3.63
CA ALA A 55 1.01 -11.07 3.04
C ALA A 55 2.28 -10.22 3.28
N PRO A 56 2.60 -9.26 2.41
CA PRO A 56 3.74 -8.36 2.59
C PRO A 56 3.59 -7.52 3.87
N GLN A 57 4.72 -7.08 4.42
CA GLN A 57 4.71 -6.13 5.53
C GLN A 57 4.59 -4.68 5.02
N TRP A 58 5.03 -4.42 3.79
CA TRP A 58 5.10 -3.10 3.19
C TRP A 58 4.46 -3.10 1.80
N ILE A 59 3.78 -2.01 1.46
CA ILE A 59 3.26 -1.76 0.12
C ILE A 59 3.87 -0.46 -0.36
N VAL A 60 4.43 -0.46 -1.58
CA VAL A 60 5.00 0.73 -2.22
C VAL A 60 4.24 0.98 -3.51
N LEU A 61 3.69 2.18 -3.66
CA LEU A 61 3.08 2.65 -4.90
C LEU A 61 4.10 3.44 -5.68
N ASP A 62 4.50 2.93 -6.83
CA ASP A 62 5.47 3.57 -7.72
C ASP A 62 4.75 4.38 -8.81
N TYR A 63 4.84 5.70 -8.76
CA TYR A 63 4.34 6.54 -9.86
C TYR A 63 5.31 6.48 -11.05
N ALA A 64 4.80 6.16 -12.24
CA ALA A 64 5.63 5.99 -13.45
C ALA A 64 6.36 7.27 -13.90
N THR A 65 5.97 8.44 -13.40
CA THR A 65 6.35 9.75 -13.92
C THR A 65 7.44 10.50 -13.14
N GLY A 66 8.28 9.81 -12.38
CA GLY A 66 9.55 10.40 -11.92
C GLY A 66 9.72 10.55 -10.42
N GLY A 67 9.72 9.42 -9.70
CA GLY A 67 10.36 9.34 -8.40
C GLY A 67 9.49 9.72 -7.20
N HIS A 68 8.17 9.75 -7.39
CA HIS A 68 7.25 9.77 -6.26
C HIS A 68 6.81 8.34 -5.91
N GLU A 69 6.91 7.99 -4.64
CA GLU A 69 6.50 6.77 -4.00
C GLU A 69 5.62 7.05 -2.76
N ARG A 70 4.61 6.21 -2.58
CA ARG A 70 3.89 6.12 -1.30
C ARG A 70 4.17 4.78 -0.67
N VAL A 71 4.51 4.79 0.61
CA VAL A 71 4.84 3.57 1.36
C VAL A 71 3.83 3.41 2.48
N TRP A 72 3.18 2.25 2.50
CA TRP A 72 2.34 1.83 3.61
C TRP A 72 2.94 0.65 4.36
N ARG A 73 2.67 0.60 5.66
CA ARG A 73 3.04 -0.51 6.55
C ARG A 73 1.81 -1.27 7.02
N ARG A 74 1.87 -2.60 6.97
CA ARG A 74 0.83 -3.50 7.47
C ARG A 74 0.58 -3.23 8.96
N THR A 75 -0.69 -3.01 9.31
CA THR A 75 -1.15 -2.94 10.69
C THR A 75 -1.82 -4.25 11.10
N ARG A 76 -2.33 -4.34 12.33
CA ARG A 76 -3.01 -5.57 12.78
C ARG A 76 -4.19 -5.88 11.84
N ALA A 77 -4.32 -7.15 11.49
CA ALA A 77 -5.42 -7.63 10.65
C ALA A 77 -6.76 -7.26 11.28
N HIS A 78 -7.68 -6.78 10.46
CA HIS A 78 -9.05 -6.55 10.90
C HIS A 78 -9.82 -7.88 10.79
N GLY A 79 -10.85 -8.07 11.63
CA GLY A 79 -11.57 -9.35 11.76
C GLY A 79 -12.39 -9.76 10.52
N ASP A 80 -12.40 -8.93 9.47
CA ASP A 80 -13.12 -9.11 8.21
C ASP A 80 -12.27 -9.76 7.09
N GLY A 81 -11.02 -10.14 7.39
CA GLY A 81 -10.10 -10.73 6.41
C GLY A 81 -9.40 -9.74 5.48
N VAL A 82 -9.70 -8.44 5.63
CA VAL A 82 -8.99 -7.34 4.96
C VAL A 82 -7.79 -6.93 5.80
N LEU A 83 -6.64 -6.79 5.14
CA LEU A 83 -5.42 -6.35 5.79
C LEU A 83 -5.30 -4.83 5.69
N SER A 84 -5.24 -4.16 6.84
CA SER A 84 -5.08 -2.72 6.89
C SER A 84 -3.61 -2.33 6.76
N TYR A 85 -3.34 -1.27 6.01
CA TYR A 85 -2.02 -0.68 5.84
C TYR A 85 -2.10 0.83 6.04
N THR A 86 -1.22 1.36 6.90
CA THR A 86 -1.16 2.79 7.21
C THR A 86 -0.04 3.44 6.43
N LEU A 87 -0.31 4.59 5.82
CA LEU A 87 0.68 5.40 5.12
C LEU A 87 1.75 5.88 6.12
N VAL A 88 3.01 5.62 5.81
CA VAL A 88 4.15 5.96 6.67
C VAL A 88 5.18 6.83 5.95
N GLU A 89 5.24 6.77 4.63
CA GLU A 89 6.02 7.69 3.80
C GLU A 89 5.17 8.11 2.60
N ASP A 90 5.16 9.41 2.30
CA ASP A 90 4.51 10.00 1.14
C ASP A 90 5.39 11.13 0.60
N ASP A 91 6.18 10.85 -0.41
CA ASP A 91 6.98 11.86 -1.10
C ASP A 91 6.20 12.56 -2.23
N SER A 92 4.99 12.06 -2.56
CA SER A 92 4.11 12.68 -3.57
C SER A 92 3.54 14.01 -3.08
N SER A 93 3.56 14.21 -1.76
CA SER A 93 3.11 15.42 -1.08
C SER A 93 4.24 16.41 -0.75
N SER A 94 5.52 16.13 -1.09
CA SER A 94 6.65 17.04 -0.82
C SER A 94 6.59 18.39 -1.57
N GLY A 95 5.58 18.63 -2.41
CA GLY A 95 5.28 19.94 -3.01
C GLY A 95 4.16 20.75 -2.35
N TYR A 96 3.47 20.21 -1.33
CA TYR A 96 2.27 20.84 -0.73
C TYR A 96 2.34 20.99 0.80
N LEU A 97 3.55 21.16 1.36
CA LEU A 97 3.70 21.73 2.70
C LEU A 97 3.75 23.26 2.57
N THR A 98 2.59 23.90 2.39
CA THR A 98 2.46 25.29 2.82
C THR A 98 2.70 25.32 4.32
N VAL A 99 3.88 25.82 4.70
CA VAL A 99 4.18 26.26 6.06
C VAL A 99 3.15 27.34 6.41
N ALA A 100 2.35 27.10 7.44
CA ALA A 100 1.57 28.13 8.12
C ALA A 100 1.90 28.04 9.61
#